data_AF-A0A6J7L694-F1
#
_entry.id   AF-A0A6J7L694-F1
#
_cell.length_a   1.000
_cell.length_b   1.000
_cell.length_c   1.000
_cell.angle_alpha   90.00
_cell.angle_beta   90.00
_cell.angle_gamma   90.00
#
_symmetry.space_group_name_H-M   'P 1'
#
loop_
_entity.id
_entity.type
_entity.pdbx_description
1 polymer ?
#
loop_
_entity_poly.entity_id
_entity_poly.type
_entity_poly.pdbx_seq_one_letter_code
_entity_poly.pdbx_strand_id
1 'polypeptide(L)'
;MWNTLAMYAMTPETYTTYDAAGAPVLTAKATSPSGTGHQTFSVAQTMAWVKTLAQAAKYGKLPNENFITQVLKQDSYLNKDRDYRPADLKYMN
;
A
#
# COMPACT_ATOMS: atom_id res chain seq x y z
N MET A 1 -6.58 7.91 -22.92
CA MET A 1 -7.05 7.30 -21.67
C MET A 1 -6.18 6.07 -21.44
N TRP A 2 -5.52 5.96 -20.29
CA TRP A 2 -4.61 4.84 -20.02
C TRP A 2 -5.40 3.72 -19.33
N ASN A 3 -5.02 2.46 -19.57
CA ASN A 3 -5.71 1.29 -18.98
C ASN A 3 -4.91 0.69 -17.81
N THR A 4 -4.23 1.54 -17.04
CA THR A 4 -3.36 1.13 -15.93
C THR A 4 -3.97 1.57 -14.60
N LEU A 5 -3.93 0.68 -13.61
CA LEU A 5 -4.37 0.93 -12.24
C LEU A 5 -3.23 0.56 -11.30
N ALA A 6 -2.72 1.52 -10.53
CA ALA A 6 -1.77 1.24 -9.47
C ALA A 6 -2.51 0.95 -8.16
N MET A 7 -1.96 0.03 -7.37
CA MET A 7 -2.38 -0.28 -6.00
C MET A 7 -1.17 -0.18 -5.09
N TYR A 8 -1.29 0.54 -3.97
CA TYR A 8 -0.18 0.74 -3.04
C TYR A 8 -0.68 0.88 -1.60
N ALA A 9 0.18 0.51 -0.65
CA ALA A 9 -0.03 0.80 0.76
C ALA A 9 0.66 2.12 1.10
N MET A 10 -0.06 3.03 1.73
CA MET A 10 0.53 4.25 2.29
C MET A 10 1.23 3.92 3.60
N THR A 11 2.37 4.56 3.81
CA THR A 11 3.04 4.57 5.11
C THR A 11 2.15 5.33 6.10
N PRO A 12 1.76 4.73 7.24
CA PRO A 12 1.20 5.44 8.37
C PRO A 12 2.09 6.62 8.76
N GLU A 13 1.48 7.76 9.08
CA GLU A 13 2.16 8.89 9.70
C GLU A 13 2.45 8.59 11.18
N THR A 14 3.34 7.62 11.43
CA THR A 14 3.86 7.37 12.78
C THR A 14 5.16 8.12 12.96
N TYR A 15 5.11 9.20 13.73
CA TYR A 15 6.29 9.97 14.09
C TYR A 15 7.11 9.24 15.16
N THR A 16 8.44 9.34 15.07
CA THR A 16 9.35 8.92 16.13
C THR A 16 9.02 9.69 17.40
N THR A 17 8.60 8.99 18.45
CA THR A 17 8.42 9.57 19.78
C THR A 17 9.75 9.53 20.54
N TYR A 18 10.11 10.63 21.19
CA TYR A 18 11.29 10.73 22.03
C TYR A 18 10.88 10.77 23.50
N ASP A 19 11.67 10.11 24.36
CA ASP A 19 11.49 10.21 25.80
C ASP A 19 11.97 11.56 26.35
N ALA A 20 11.80 11.77 27.65
CA ALA A 20 12.23 13.00 28.31
C ALA A 20 13.76 13.24 28.27
N ALA A 21 14.55 12.21 27.98
CA ALA A 21 16.01 12.30 27.80
C ALA A 21 16.40 12.56 26.34
N GLY A 22 15.44 12.65 25.42
CA GLY A 22 15.67 12.84 23.99
C GLY A 22 16.08 11.57 23.25
N ALA A 23 15.92 10.39 23.85
CA ALA A 23 16.16 9.12 23.19
C ALA A 23 14.88 8.62 22.49
N PRO A 24 14.99 7.98 21.30
CA PRO A 24 13.82 7.42 20.62
C PRO A 24 13.22 6.27 21.43
N VAL A 25 11.90 6.26 21.59
CA VAL A 25 11.18 5.20 22.32
C VAL A 25 11.09 3.94 21.45
N LEU A 26 11.98 2.98 21.68
CA LEU A 26 12.08 1.74 20.89
C LEU A 26 11.05 0.66 21.25
N THR A 27 10.28 0.84 22.33
CA THR A 27 9.20 -0.07 22.75
C THR A 27 7.92 0.11 21.96
N ALA A 28 7.81 1.18 21.17
CA ALA A 28 6.86 1.23 20.08
C ALA A 28 7.25 0.12 19.11
N LYS A 29 6.55 -1.01 19.19
CA LYS A 29 6.58 -2.11 18.22
C LYS A 29 6.01 -1.62 16.89
N ALA A 30 6.57 -0.56 16.32
CA ALA A 30 6.30 -0.13 14.98
C ALA A 30 7.32 -0.85 14.13
N THR A 31 6.95 -2.03 13.64
CA THR A 31 7.50 -2.49 12.36
C THR A 31 7.44 -1.27 11.45
N SER A 32 8.60 -0.66 11.16
CA SER A 32 8.64 0.65 10.51
C SER A 32 7.75 0.58 9.27
N PRO A 33 6.62 1.29 9.24
CA PRO A 33 5.56 0.91 8.34
C PRO A 33 5.90 1.50 6.97
N SER A 34 6.60 0.66 6.20
CA SER A 34 7.17 0.89 4.88
C SER A 34 8.26 1.96 4.80
N GLY A 35 9.46 1.55 4.37
CA GLY A 35 10.63 2.41 4.13
C GLY A 35 11.71 1.62 3.39
N THR A 36 12.81 2.28 3.00
CA THR A 36 13.91 1.67 2.25
C THR A 36 14.50 0.49 3.04
N GLY A 37 14.21 -0.74 2.62
CA GLY A 37 14.68 -1.99 3.23
C GLY A 37 13.64 -2.76 4.05
N HIS A 38 12.48 -2.17 4.39
CA HIS A 38 11.43 -2.82 5.18
C HIS A 38 10.09 -2.66 4.45
N GLN A 39 9.73 -3.62 3.60
CA GLN A 39 8.38 -3.71 3.02
C GLN A 39 7.56 -4.71 3.82
N THR A 40 6.98 -4.27 4.94
CA THR A 40 6.06 -5.11 5.70
C THR A 40 4.63 -4.69 5.41
N PHE A 41 4.02 -5.32 4.42
CA PHE A 41 2.57 -5.30 4.28
C PHE A 41 1.94 -5.98 5.49
N SER A 42 0.85 -5.41 6.01
CA SER A 42 0.00 -6.11 6.96
C SER A 42 -0.54 -7.41 6.33
N VAL A 43 -1.02 -8.33 7.16
CA VAL A 43 -1.70 -9.55 6.65
C VAL A 43 -2.89 -9.16 5.77
N ALA A 44 -3.66 -8.13 6.17
CA ALA A 44 -4.80 -7.64 5.39
C ALA A 44 -4.35 -7.07 4.03
N GLN A 45 -3.27 -6.30 4.00
CA GLN A 45 -2.69 -5.74 2.78
C GLN A 45 -2.16 -6.83 1.84
N THR A 46 -1.50 -7.85 2.38
CA THR A 46 -1.06 -9.02 1.60
C THR A 46 -2.27 -9.78 1.03
N MET A 47 -3.32 -9.96 1.85
CA MET A 47 -4.53 -10.64 1.42
C MET A 47 -5.31 -9.89 0.33
N ALA A 48 -5.21 -8.55 0.29
CA ALA A 48 -5.78 -7.76 -0.79
C ALA A 48 -5.14 -8.10 -2.15
N TRP A 49 -3.81 -8.22 -2.19
CA TRP A 49 -3.08 -8.70 -3.36
C TRP A 49 -3.48 -10.13 -3.74
N VAL A 50 -3.51 -11.06 -2.78
CA VAL A 50 -3.90 -12.46 -3.02
C VAL A 50 -5.31 -12.57 -3.60
N LYS A 51 -6.30 -11.85 -3.05
CA LYS A 51 -7.68 -11.83 -3.56
C LYS A 51 -7.75 -11.32 -5.01
N THR A 52 -6.94 -10.31 -5.33
CA THR A 52 -6.84 -9.75 -6.68
C THR A 52 -6.28 -10.76 -7.67
N LEU A 53 -5.21 -11.46 -7.31
CA LEU A 53 -4.61 -12.52 -8.13
C LEU A 53 -5.54 -13.73 -8.29
N ALA A 54 -6.21 -14.15 -7.21
CA ALA A 54 -7.17 -15.25 -7.25
C ALA A 54 -8.37 -14.96 -8.17
N GLN A 55 -8.88 -13.72 -8.13
CA GLN A 55 -9.93 -13.28 -9.06
C GLN A 55 -9.43 -13.31 -10.50
N ALA A 56 -8.20 -12.85 -10.77
CA ALA A 56 -7.63 -12.90 -12.11
C ALA A 56 -7.51 -14.33 -12.63
N ALA A 57 -6.98 -15.24 -11.80
CA ALA A 57 -6.83 -16.66 -12.13
C ALA A 57 -8.19 -17.33 -12.39
N LYS A 58 -9.22 -17.03 -11.58
CA LYS A 58 -10.56 -17.62 -11.71
C LYS A 58 -11.25 -17.26 -13.03
N TYR A 59 -11.04 -16.04 -13.54
CA TYR A 59 -11.76 -15.54 -14.72
C TYR A 59 -10.88 -15.39 -15.97
N GLY A 60 -9.58 -15.69 -15.87
CA GLY A 60 -8.62 -15.57 -16.97
C GLY A 60 -8.39 -14.13 -17.44
N LYS A 61 -8.73 -13.12 -16.63
CA LYS A 61 -8.60 -11.69 -16.96
C LYS A 61 -8.45 -10.84 -15.71
N LEU A 62 -7.86 -9.66 -15.85
CA LEU A 62 -7.71 -8.71 -14.75
C LEU A 62 -9.08 -8.32 -14.15
N PRO A 63 -9.17 -8.16 -12.81
CA PRO A 63 -10.40 -7.69 -12.18
C PRO A 63 -10.76 -6.28 -12.62
N ASN A 64 -12.06 -5.99 -12.66
CA ASN A 64 -12.52 -4.63 -12.89
C ASN A 64 -12.33 -3.76 -11.64
N GLU A 65 -12.44 -2.45 -11.81
CA GLU A 65 -12.20 -1.51 -10.71
C GLU A 65 -13.19 -1.65 -9.55
N ASN A 66 -14.43 -2.06 -9.78
CA ASN A 66 -15.40 -2.25 -8.71
C ASN A 66 -14.91 -3.33 -7.74
N PHE A 67 -14.39 -4.43 -8.28
CA PHE A 67 -13.78 -5.49 -7.47
C PHE A 67 -12.56 -4.96 -6.71
N ILE A 68 -11.63 -4.26 -7.39
CA ILE A 68 -10.44 -3.71 -6.74
C ILE A 68 -10.83 -2.75 -5.59
N THR A 69 -11.85 -1.91 -5.80
CA THR A 69 -12.35 -0.99 -4.78
C THR A 69 -12.89 -1.73 -3.56
N GLN A 70 -13.60 -2.85 -3.75
CA GLN A 70 -14.10 -3.66 -2.63
C GLN A 70 -12.96 -4.31 -1.84
N VAL A 71 -11.92 -4.77 -2.53
CA VAL A 71 -10.74 -5.36 -1.92
C VAL A 71 -9.95 -4.33 -1.10
N LEU A 72 -9.72 -3.13 -1.64
CA LEU A 72 -8.94 -2.08 -0.98
C LEU A 72 -9.66 -1.51 0.25
N LYS A 73 -11.00 -1.44 0.25
CA LYS A 73 -11.81 -0.99 1.41
C LYS A 73 -11.60 -1.80 2.68
N GLN A 74 -10.96 -2.97 2.60
CA GLN A 74 -10.68 -3.82 3.77
C GLN A 74 -9.56 -3.27 4.66
N ASP A 75 -8.75 -2.32 4.18
CA ASP A 75 -7.66 -1.71 4.92
C ASP A 75 -7.53 -0.23 4.55
N SER A 76 -7.59 0.68 5.51
CA SER A 76 -7.60 2.13 5.28
C SER A 76 -6.29 2.69 4.73
N TYR A 77 -5.19 1.94 4.81
CA TYR A 77 -3.89 2.34 4.26
C TYR A 77 -3.70 1.89 2.82
N LEU A 78 -4.62 1.08 2.27
CA LEU A 78 -4.59 0.67 0.88
C LEU A 78 -5.26 1.70 -0.03
N ASN A 79 -4.54 2.05 -1.09
CA ASN A 79 -4.95 3.07 -2.04
C ASN A 79 -4.86 2.57 -3.48
N LYS A 80 -5.58 3.24 -4.38
CA LYS A 80 -5.51 3.04 -5.82
C LYS A 80 -5.38 4.36 -6.55
N ASP A 81 -4.73 4.31 -7.70
CA ASP A 81 -4.65 5.42 -8.65
C ASP A 81 -4.93 4.92 -10.07
N ARG A 82 -6.03 5.43 -10.66
CA ARG A 82 -6.44 5.10 -12.02
C ARG A 82 -5.72 6.03 -12.97
N ASP A 83 -5.29 5.50 -14.11
CA ASP A 83 -4.47 6.23 -15.07
C ASP A 83 -3.08 6.57 -14.51
N TYR A 84 -2.63 5.83 -13.48
CA TYR A 84 -1.32 6.01 -12.88
C TYR A 84 -0.21 5.95 -13.94
N ARG A 85 0.66 6.97 -13.92
CA ARG A 85 1.80 7.10 -14.83
C ARG A 85 3.09 6.96 -14.01
N PRO A 86 3.84 5.86 -14.19
CA PRO A 86 5.15 5.71 -13.54
C PRO A 86 6.12 6.88 -13.86
N ALA A 87 5.95 7.51 -15.03
CA ALA A 87 6.77 8.65 -15.45
C ALA A 87 6.55 9.92 -14.61
N ASP A 88 5.37 10.11 -14.00
CA ASP A 88 5.08 11.32 -13.20
C ASP A 88 5.82 11.36 -11.86
N LEU A 89 6.29 10.20 -11.38
CA LEU A 89 7.08 10.10 -10.16
C LEU A 89 8.55 10.43 -10.37
N LYS A 90 8.99 10.59 -11.62
CA LYS A 90 10.38 10.92 -11.93
C LYS A 90 10.48 12.43 -12.05
N TYR A 91 10.99 13.06 -10.97
CA TYR A 91 11.42 14.46 -10.88
C TYR A 91 10.80 15.38 -11.94
N MET A 92 9.66 16.00 -11.61
CA MET A 92 9.29 17.26 -12.25
C MET A 92 10.42 18.25 -11.94
N ASN A 93 11.23 18.58 -12.94
CA ASN A 93 12.16 19.71 -12.90
C ASN A 93 11.38 21.02 -12.84
#